data_AF-A0A953SHY4-F1
#
_entry.id   AF-A0A953SHY4-F1
#
_cell.length_a   1.000
_cell.length_b   1.000
_cell.length_c   1.000
_cell.angle_alpha   90.00
_cell.angle_beta   90.00
_cell.angle_gamma   90.00
#
_symmetry.space_group_name_H-M   'P 1'
#
loop_
_entity.id
_entity.type
_entity.pdbx_description
1 polymer ?
#
loop_
_entity_poly.entity_id
_entity_poly.type
_entity_poly.pdbx_seq_one_letter_code
_entity_poly.pdbx_strand_id
1 'polypeptide(L)'
;PYDIVKEMDEVNDEFPETDVVLVIGANDIVNPAALDDPGSPIAGMPVLHVWESKLVVVMKRSMASGYAGIQNPLFFKENTSMLFGDAKKVVEDIRSAL
;
A
#
# COMPACT_ATOMS: atom_id res chain seq x y z
N PRO A 1 -14.47 15.00 10.80
CA PRO A 1 -13.61 13.95 11.39
C PRO A 1 -12.22 13.99 10.71
N TYR A 2 -11.42 14.99 11.09
CA TYR A 2 -10.04 15.14 10.61
C TYR A 2 -9.05 14.40 11.51
N ASP A 3 -9.44 14.16 12.77
CA ASP A 3 -8.60 13.52 13.80
C ASP A 3 -8.20 12.07 13.49
N ILE A 4 -8.86 11.44 12.50
CA ILE A 4 -8.55 10.09 12.03
C ILE A 4 -7.66 10.07 10.78
N VAL A 5 -7.40 11.24 10.19
CA VAL A 5 -6.50 11.40 9.05
C VAL A 5 -5.16 11.87 9.58
N LYS A 6 -4.14 11.05 9.38
CA LYS A 6 -2.77 11.31 9.84
C LYS A 6 -1.86 11.56 8.66
N GLU A 7 -0.84 12.37 8.89
CA GLU A 7 0.23 12.54 7.93
C GLU A 7 1.20 11.34 7.98
N MET A 8 1.99 11.17 6.92
CA MET A 8 2.89 10.02 6.75
C MET A 8 3.89 9.86 7.91
N ASP A 9 4.49 10.96 8.37
CA ASP A 9 5.47 10.96 9.45
C ASP A 9 4.86 10.57 10.80
N GLU A 10 3.54 10.73 10.95
CA GLU A 10 2.81 10.38 12.18
C GLU A 10 2.37 8.91 12.19
N VAL A 11 2.10 8.33 11.02
CA VAL A 11 1.49 6.98 10.92
C VAL A 11 2.51 5.87 10.70
N ASN A 12 3.71 6.16 10.18
CA ASN A 12 4.70 5.12 9.85
C ASN A 12 5.09 4.29 11.09
N ASP A 13 5.25 4.92 12.25
CA ASP A 13 5.60 4.24 13.50
C ASP A 13 4.47 3.35 14.06
N GLU A 14 3.24 3.48 13.54
CA GLU A 14 2.07 2.71 13.97
C GLU A 14 1.85 1.42 13.14
N PHE A 15 2.47 1.31 11.96
CA PHE A 15 2.31 0.13 11.11
C PHE A 15 2.73 -1.19 11.78
N PRO A 16 3.84 -1.28 12.55
CA PRO A 16 4.22 -2.50 13.26
C PRO A 16 3.14 -3.06 14.21
N GLU A 17 2.30 -2.20 14.77
CA GLU A 17 1.21 -2.59 15.67
C GLU A 17 -0.13 -2.78 14.93
N THR A 18 -0.20 -2.44 13.64
CA THR A 18 -1.41 -2.50 12.83
C THR A 18 -1.69 -3.91 12.33
N ASP A 19 -2.90 -4.43 12.60
CA ASP A 19 -3.32 -5.77 12.17
C ASP A 19 -3.53 -5.87 10.65
N VAL A 20 -4.20 -4.88 10.05
CA VAL A 20 -4.55 -4.91 8.63
C VAL A 20 -4.42 -3.52 8.02
N VAL A 21 -3.73 -3.43 6.89
CA VAL A 21 -3.65 -2.22 6.06
C VAL A 21 -4.35 -2.45 4.72
N LEU A 22 -5.30 -1.58 4.39
CA LEU A 22 -5.99 -1.57 3.10
C LEU A 22 -5.37 -0.50 2.19
N VAL A 23 -4.64 -0.93 1.17
CA VAL A 23 -4.04 -0.05 0.16
C VAL A 23 -5.03 0.08 -1.01
N ILE A 24 -5.65 1.26 -1.16
CA ILE A 24 -6.68 1.49 -2.19
C ILE A 24 -6.11 2.30 -3.34
N GLY A 25 -5.83 1.66 -4.48
CA GLY A 25 -5.39 2.35 -5.70
C GLY A 25 -4.00 3.01 -5.64
N ALA A 26 -3.32 2.98 -4.50
CA ALA A 26 -1.96 3.45 -4.34
C ALA A 26 -0.93 2.41 -4.83
N ASN A 27 0.21 2.90 -5.33
CA ASN A 27 1.30 2.04 -5.80
C ASN A 27 2.66 2.62 -5.41
N ASP A 28 3.08 3.74 -6.01
CA ASP A 28 4.43 4.26 -5.81
C ASP A 28 4.69 4.74 -4.37
N ILE A 29 3.67 5.31 -3.71
CA ILE A 29 3.76 5.81 -2.33
C ILE A 29 3.83 4.70 -1.26
N VAL A 30 3.65 3.44 -1.65
CA VAL A 30 3.77 2.26 -0.77
C VAL A 30 4.86 1.31 -1.28
N ASN A 31 5.77 1.79 -2.13
CA ASN A 31 6.76 0.95 -2.79
C ASN A 31 8.07 0.88 -1.97
N PRO A 32 8.44 -0.30 -1.42
CA PRO A 32 9.67 -0.45 -0.63
C PRO A 32 10.95 -0.13 -1.41
N ALA A 33 10.92 -0.18 -2.75
CA ALA A 33 12.07 0.15 -3.59
C ALA A 33 12.56 1.59 -3.41
N ALA A 34 11.75 2.48 -2.82
CA ALA A 34 12.21 3.82 -2.44
C ALA A 34 13.30 3.79 -1.34
N LEU A 35 13.33 2.75 -0.51
CA LEU A 35 14.28 2.58 0.59
C LEU A 35 15.33 1.51 0.27
N ASP A 36 14.90 0.39 -0.29
CA ASP A 36 15.72 -0.81 -0.43
C ASP A 36 16.61 -0.79 -1.69
N ASP A 37 16.27 0.01 -2.69
CA ASP A 37 16.99 0.07 -3.97
C ASP A 37 17.47 1.49 -4.30
N PRO A 38 18.74 1.82 -4.00
CA PRO A 38 19.34 3.12 -4.34
C PRO A 38 19.37 3.43 -5.84
N GLY A 39 19.23 2.42 -6.72
CA GLY A 39 19.18 2.60 -8.18
C GLY A 39 17.77 2.85 -8.71
N SER A 40 16.75 2.76 -7.85
CA SER A 40 15.35 2.96 -8.22
C SER A 40 15.07 4.42 -8.58
N PRO A 41 14.21 4.71 -9.59
CA PRO A 41 13.75 6.06 -9.90
C PRO A 41 13.03 6.78 -8.74
N ILE A 42 12.58 6.03 -7.73
CA ILE A 42 11.90 6.55 -6.54
C ILE A 42 12.78 6.49 -5.28
N ALA A 43 14.08 6.21 -5.41
CA ALA A 43 15.00 6.14 -4.28
C ALA A 43 14.99 7.45 -3.46
N GLY A 44 14.81 7.34 -2.15
CA GLY A 44 14.71 8.48 -1.23
C GLY A 44 13.36 9.22 -1.24
N MET A 45 12.39 8.78 -2.04
CA MET A 45 11.03 9.29 -1.94
C MET A 45 10.42 8.83 -0.60
N PRO A 46 9.79 9.74 0.17
CA PRO A 46 9.15 9.32 1.40
C PRO A 46 7.89 8.50 1.06
N VAL A 47 7.76 7.34 1.70
CA VAL A 47 6.72 6.33 1.42
C VAL A 47 6.10 5.84 2.73
N LEU A 48 4.91 5.25 2.63
CA LEU A 48 4.23 4.59 3.74
C LEU A 48 4.77 3.16 3.91
N HIS A 49 5.25 2.84 5.10
CA HIS A 49 5.85 1.54 5.44
C HIS A 49 4.79 0.46 5.72
N VAL A 50 3.80 0.36 4.83
CA VAL A 50 2.65 -0.54 5.01
C VAL A 50 3.05 -2.01 5.19
N TRP A 51 4.21 -2.40 4.66
CA TRP A 51 4.77 -3.75 4.79
C TRP A 51 5.16 -4.14 6.21
N GLU A 52 5.26 -3.19 7.13
CA GLU A 52 5.55 -3.46 8.55
C GLU A 52 4.30 -3.95 9.32
N SER A 53 3.11 -3.80 8.75
CA SER A 53 1.87 -4.34 9.32
C SER A 53 1.74 -5.85 9.21
N LYS A 54 0.83 -6.45 10.00
CA LYS A 54 0.64 -7.90 10.01
C LYS A 54 0.07 -8.44 8.70
N LEU A 55 -0.85 -7.71 8.06
CA LEU A 55 -1.44 -8.06 6.77
C LEU A 55 -1.68 -6.82 5.92
N VAL A 56 -1.24 -6.87 4.65
CA VAL A 56 -1.49 -5.83 3.66
C VAL A 56 -2.43 -6.38 2.59
N VAL A 57 -3.51 -5.65 2.30
CA VAL A 57 -4.40 -5.95 1.17
C VAL A 57 -4.32 -4.82 0.17
N VAL A 58 -3.83 -5.14 -1.04
CA VAL A 58 -3.69 -4.16 -2.12
C VAL A 58 -4.83 -4.30 -3.11
N MET A 59 -5.61 -3.25 -3.26
CA MET A 59 -6.73 -3.16 -4.19
C MET A 59 -6.33 -2.39 -5.45
N LYS A 60 -6.25 -3.10 -6.58
CA LYS A 60 -5.97 -2.52 -7.89
C LYS A 60 -6.47 -3.41 -9.02
N ARG A 61 -6.50 -2.89 -10.24
CA ARG A 61 -7.10 -3.60 -11.39
C ARG A 61 -6.27 -4.75 -11.96
N SER A 62 -4.94 -4.72 -11.80
CA SER A 62 -4.00 -5.70 -12.37
C SER A 62 -2.64 -5.60 -11.68
N MET A 63 -1.60 -6.30 -12.14
CA MET A 63 -0.22 -6.15 -11.66
C MET A 63 0.56 -4.99 -12.31
N ALA A 64 -0.09 -4.11 -13.07
CA ALA A 64 0.57 -3.00 -13.76
C ALA A 64 1.35 -2.06 -12.82
N SER A 65 2.44 -1.48 -13.31
CA SER A 65 3.24 -0.51 -12.58
C SER A 65 2.49 0.81 -12.32
N GLY A 66 3.02 1.60 -11.39
CA GLY A 66 2.52 2.95 -11.08
C GLY A 66 3.02 3.99 -12.08
N TYR A 67 3.02 5.25 -11.65
CA TYR A 67 3.51 6.37 -12.46
C TYR A 67 5.02 6.25 -12.70
N ALA A 68 5.76 5.81 -11.70
CA ALA A 68 7.20 5.58 -11.81
C ALA A 68 7.58 4.45 -12.80
N GLY A 69 6.60 3.68 -13.29
CA GLY A 69 6.82 2.65 -14.31
C GLY A 69 7.57 1.41 -13.82
N ILE A 70 7.90 1.33 -12.53
CA ILE A 70 8.62 0.21 -11.92
C ILE A 70 7.69 -0.80 -11.25
N GLN A 71 8.20 -2.01 -11.07
CA GLN A 71 7.54 -3.05 -10.28
C GLN A 71 7.60 -2.68 -8.79
N ASN A 72 6.55 -3.06 -8.05
CA ASN A 72 6.49 -2.84 -6.61
C ASN A 72 6.74 -4.15 -5.86
N PRO A 73 7.88 -4.29 -5.13
CA PRO A 73 8.19 -5.48 -4.34
C PRO A 73 7.15 -5.82 -3.28
N LEU A 74 6.37 -4.84 -2.79
CA LEU A 74 5.29 -5.05 -1.82
C LEU A 74 4.34 -6.17 -2.25
N PHE A 75 4.03 -6.25 -3.54
CA PHE A 75 3.03 -7.20 -4.09
C PHE A 75 3.46 -8.66 -4.00
N PHE A 76 4.72 -8.91 -3.64
CA PHE A 76 5.31 -10.25 -3.54
C PHE A 76 5.71 -10.62 -2.11
N LYS A 77 5.51 -9.73 -1.13
CA LYS A 77 5.76 -10.05 0.28
C LYS A 77 4.72 -11.04 0.79
N GLU A 78 5.14 -11.94 1.68
CA GLU A 78 4.30 -13.02 2.21
C GLU A 78 3.07 -12.52 2.97
N ASN A 79 3.18 -11.35 3.62
CA ASN A 79 2.09 -10.70 4.32
C ASN A 79 1.21 -9.82 3.40
N THR A 80 1.39 -9.88 2.08
CA THR A 80 0.61 -9.09 1.13
C THR A 80 -0.33 -9.95 0.31
N SER A 81 -1.60 -9.58 0.27
CA SER A 81 -2.62 -10.17 -0.60
C SER A 81 -3.10 -9.17 -1.65
N MET A 82 -3.18 -9.62 -2.91
CA MET A 82 -3.69 -8.81 -4.02
C MET A 82 -5.20 -9.04 -4.19
N LEU A 83 -5.98 -7.97 -4.10
CA LEU A 83 -7.42 -7.98 -4.34
C LEU A 83 -7.73 -7.25 -5.66
N PHE A 84 -7.88 -8.03 -6.74
CA PHE A 84 -8.05 -7.45 -8.06
C PHE A 84 -9.47 -6.96 -8.33
N GLY A 85 -9.58 -5.72 -8.79
CA GLY A 85 -10.85 -5.13 -9.18
C GLY A 85 -10.80 -3.61 -9.31
N ASP A 86 -11.94 -3.03 -9.72
CA ASP A 86 -12.17 -1.60 -9.58
C ASP A 86 -12.30 -1.26 -8.09
N ALA A 87 -11.61 -0.20 -7.64
CA ALA A 87 -11.54 0.13 -6.22
C ALA A 87 -12.91 0.42 -5.62
N LYS A 88 -13.79 1.13 -6.35
CA LYS A 88 -15.13 1.44 -5.86
C LYS A 88 -15.96 0.17 -5.74
N LYS A 89 -15.95 -0.67 -6.77
CA LYS A 89 -16.70 -1.93 -6.76
C LYS A 89 -16.27 -2.84 -5.61
N VAL A 90 -14.96 -3.03 -5.44
CA VAL A 90 -14.42 -3.90 -4.38
C VAL A 90 -14.82 -3.39 -2.99
N VAL A 91 -14.72 -2.07 -2.76
CA VAL A 91 -15.14 -1.48 -1.48
C VAL A 91 -16.64 -1.62 -1.24
N GLU A 92 -17.48 -1.45 -2.27
CA GLU A 92 -18.93 -1.68 -2.20
C GLU A 92 -19.26 -3.16 -1.88
N ASP A 93 -18.54 -4.10 -2.49
CA ASP A 93 -18.70 -5.54 -2.26
C ASP A 93 -18.32 -5.90 -0.82
N ILE A 94 -17.19 -5.37 -0.31
CA ILE A 94 -16.78 -5.53 1.11
C ILE A 94 -17.86 -4.97 2.04
N ARG A 95 -18.33 -3.74 1.80
CA ARG A 95 -19.40 -3.13 2.61
C ARG A 95 -20.66 -3.98 2.64
N SER A 96 -20.99 -4.65 1.53
CA SER A 96 -22.21 -5.46 1.41
C SER A 96 -22.09 -6.84 2.06
N ALA A 97 -20.87 -7.30 2.31
CA ALA A 97 -20.57 -8.58 2.95
C ALA A 97 -20.42 -8.49 4.48
N LEU A 98 -20.34 -7.28 5.04
CA LEU A 98 -20.27 -6.97 6.47
C LEU A 98 -21.66 -6.62 7.04
#